data_AF-A0A7X7M7A4-F1
#
_entry.id   AF-A0A7X7M7A4-F1
#
_cell.length_a   1.000
_cell.length_b   1.000
_cell.length_c   1.000
_cell.angle_alpha   90.00
_cell.angle_beta   90.00
_cell.angle_gamma   90.00
#
_symmetry.space_group_name_H-M   'P 1'
#
loop_
_entity.id
_entity.type
_entity.pdbx_description
1 polymer ?
#
loop_
_entity_poly.entity_id
_entity_poly.type
_entity_poly.pdbx_seq_one_letter_code
_entity_poly.pdbx_strand_id
1 'polypeptide(L)'
;MVKKLLKICIIMAALLIAAAPPALAQTKDESRYLMLVNNQHQLAADDAPQDLVALADYLPAGKSVYMTRDAAQAAGRMYAAMKEAGFGDLYGQSGYRDYALQQLLNQRKYNYYRAQGLGEAAAQQQANTVVALPGCSEHQSGMAIDFTTRVNGNSLTNSFGETPSGRWLAANSWRYGFILRYDLGKEEITGYIYEPWHFRYVGEPHAEYMYENSLCLEEYYDLLQQQRLLLLRGDNGVTYTVYFSPDDDADTPGGQATAISRAFADTTTGMVFTSRMPKPDYLDIVAGWAGDYHAVRVPAQLAGLPDCARPGDTGSEAAGCGMGDGGQMTAYLEQALMSAESYCLSGPDNLFFFRPLLAAGMERPPHSRQSSESLPDAEAGG
;
A
#
# COMPACT_ATOMS: atom_id res chain seq x y z
N MET A 1 67.07 -26.16 35.15
CA MET A 1 65.69 -26.51 35.55
C MET A 1 64.82 -25.28 35.36
N VAL A 2 64.14 -25.15 34.21
CA VAL A 2 62.68 -25.31 34.03
C VAL A 2 61.82 -24.22 34.72
N LYS A 3 61.30 -23.31 33.88
CA LYS A 3 59.95 -22.69 33.81
C LYS A 3 59.24 -22.26 35.12
N LYS A 4 58.70 -21.03 35.16
CA LYS A 4 57.25 -20.74 34.97
C LYS A 4 56.89 -19.24 35.09
N LEU A 5 56.07 -18.81 34.11
CA LEU A 5 54.98 -17.83 34.07
C LEU A 5 55.06 -16.52 34.89
N LEU A 6 54.95 -15.37 34.21
CA LEU A 6 53.67 -14.63 34.11
C LEU A 6 53.75 -13.58 32.98
N LYS A 7 52.84 -13.66 32.00
CA LYS A 7 52.65 -12.68 30.91
C LYS A 7 51.41 -11.82 31.20
N ILE A 8 51.62 -10.51 31.23
CA ILE A 8 50.83 -9.38 30.70
C ILE A 8 49.37 -9.67 30.29
N CYS A 9 48.44 -8.86 30.80
CA CYS A 9 47.25 -8.40 30.06
C CYS A 9 46.72 -7.08 30.68
N ILE A 10 47.03 -5.94 30.04
CA ILE A 10 46.36 -4.65 30.25
C ILE A 10 45.10 -4.67 29.40
N ILE A 11 43.94 -4.50 30.04
CA ILE A 11 42.62 -4.49 29.41
C ILE A 11 42.42 -3.12 28.74
N MET A 12 42.42 -3.09 27.41
CA MET A 12 41.80 -1.99 26.65
C MET A 12 40.29 -2.22 26.65
N ALA A 13 39.56 -1.35 27.35
CA ALA A 13 38.12 -1.24 27.22
C ALA A 13 37.81 -0.53 25.88
N ALA A 14 37.71 -1.29 24.80
CA ALA A 14 37.10 -0.82 23.56
C ALA A 14 35.58 -0.86 23.74
N LEU A 15 34.98 0.33 23.68
CA LEU A 15 33.54 0.57 23.70
C LEU A 15 32.91 -0.10 22.45
N LEU A 16 32.37 -1.30 22.61
CA LEU A 16 31.50 -1.94 21.62
C LEU A 16 30.14 -1.24 21.67
N ILE A 17 30.02 -0.12 20.97
CA ILE A 17 28.71 0.32 20.48
C ILE A 17 28.33 -0.73 19.44
N ALA A 18 27.41 -1.62 19.81
CA ALA A 18 26.74 -2.46 18.84
C ALA A 18 25.97 -1.52 17.91
N ALA A 19 26.56 -1.19 16.76
CA ALA A 19 25.82 -0.61 15.66
C ALA A 19 24.65 -1.57 15.39
N ALA A 20 23.42 -1.06 15.45
CA ALA A 20 22.30 -1.76 14.84
C ALA A 20 22.75 -2.19 13.43
N PRO A 21 22.45 -3.43 13.00
CA PRO A 21 22.75 -3.80 11.62
C PRO A 21 22.19 -2.69 10.74
N PRO A 22 22.96 -2.18 9.75
CA PRO A 22 22.39 -1.24 8.80
C PRO A 22 21.12 -1.90 8.29
N ALA A 23 19.98 -1.22 8.44
CA ALA A 23 18.77 -1.59 7.72
C ALA A 23 19.25 -1.81 6.29
N LEU A 24 19.15 -3.06 5.81
CA LEU A 24 19.68 -3.46 4.51
C LEU A 24 19.32 -2.36 3.55
N ALA A 25 20.31 -1.60 3.10
CA ALA A 25 20.10 -0.61 2.08
C ALA A 25 19.60 -1.43 0.90
N GLN A 26 18.29 -1.35 0.64
CA GLN A 26 17.68 -1.88 -0.57
C GLN A 26 18.49 -1.25 -1.68
N THR A 27 19.41 -2.03 -2.24
CA THR A 27 20.05 -1.70 -3.49
C THR A 27 18.92 -1.51 -4.50
N LYS A 28 19.14 -0.65 -5.51
CA LYS A 28 18.27 -0.38 -6.66
C LYS A 28 18.00 -1.67 -7.45
N ASP A 29 17.33 -2.62 -6.81
CA ASP A 29 16.95 -3.94 -7.28
C ASP A 29 15.42 -3.90 -7.29
N GLU A 30 14.92 -3.57 -8.47
CA GLU A 30 13.56 -3.11 -8.74
C GLU A 30 12.60 -4.25 -8.43
N SER A 31 11.88 -4.14 -7.31
CA SER A 31 10.84 -5.11 -6.99
C SER A 31 9.84 -5.21 -8.15
N ARG A 32 9.23 -6.38 -8.33
CA ARG A 32 8.26 -6.62 -9.42
C ARG A 32 6.81 -6.37 -8.96
N TYR A 33 6.62 -5.70 -7.83
CA TYR A 33 5.34 -5.63 -7.11
C TYR A 33 4.25 -5.03 -8.00
N LEU A 34 4.53 -3.86 -8.56
CA LEU A 34 3.59 -3.14 -9.41
C LEU A 34 3.90 -3.28 -10.90
N MET A 35 4.85 -4.11 -11.31
CA MET A 35 5.14 -4.30 -12.74
C MET A 35 3.88 -4.71 -13.52
N LEU A 36 3.39 -3.83 -14.39
CA LEU A 36 2.27 -4.07 -15.26
C LEU A 36 2.74 -4.97 -16.42
N VAL A 37 2.21 -6.19 -16.44
CA VAL A 37 2.41 -7.18 -17.49
C VAL A 37 1.05 -7.45 -18.12
N ASN A 38 0.88 -7.13 -19.39
CA ASN A 38 -0.36 -7.35 -20.13
C ASN A 38 -0.10 -7.37 -21.65
N ASN A 39 -1.13 -7.22 -22.47
CA ASN A 39 -1.00 -7.28 -23.94
C ASN A 39 -0.21 -6.08 -24.52
N GLN A 40 -0.18 -4.97 -23.79
CA GLN A 40 0.49 -3.73 -24.15
C GLN A 40 1.93 -3.68 -23.61
N HIS A 41 2.16 -4.27 -22.43
CA HIS A 41 3.46 -4.28 -21.75
C HIS A 41 3.97 -5.70 -21.57
N GLN A 42 4.90 -6.10 -22.43
CA GLN A 42 5.39 -7.48 -22.54
C GLN A 42 6.77 -7.63 -21.91
N LEU A 43 6.96 -8.71 -21.14
CA LEU A 43 8.26 -9.16 -20.66
C LEU A 43 9.11 -9.68 -21.83
N ALA A 44 10.40 -9.35 -21.81
CA ALA A 44 11.38 -9.96 -22.69
C ALA A 44 11.52 -11.46 -22.41
N ALA A 45 11.99 -12.22 -23.40
CA ALA A 45 12.07 -13.67 -23.30
C ALA A 45 13.04 -14.18 -22.22
N ASP A 46 14.05 -13.38 -21.90
CA ASP A 46 15.08 -13.62 -20.89
C ASP A 46 14.84 -12.86 -19.57
N ASP A 47 13.75 -12.10 -19.46
CA ASP A 47 13.38 -11.39 -18.23
C ASP A 47 12.77 -12.38 -17.22
N ALA A 48 13.60 -12.84 -16.28
CA ALA A 48 13.22 -13.78 -15.23
C ALA A 48 13.58 -13.27 -13.83
N PRO A 49 12.71 -13.50 -12.82
CA PRO A 49 13.01 -13.18 -11.43
C PRO A 49 14.16 -14.04 -10.89
N GLN A 50 15.04 -13.42 -10.09
CA GLN A 50 16.25 -14.07 -9.57
C GLN A 50 16.04 -14.71 -8.18
N ASP A 51 14.96 -14.38 -7.49
CA ASP A 51 14.71 -14.73 -6.10
C ASP A 51 13.60 -15.79 -5.91
N LEU A 52 13.35 -16.60 -6.94
CA LEU A 52 12.32 -17.64 -6.91
C LEU A 52 12.53 -18.65 -5.78
N VAL A 53 11.44 -18.98 -5.08
CA VAL A 53 11.38 -20.00 -4.02
C VAL A 53 10.22 -20.97 -4.27
N ALA A 54 10.35 -22.19 -3.77
CA ALA A 54 9.31 -23.21 -3.91
C ALA A 54 8.09 -22.84 -3.07
N LEU A 55 6.90 -22.78 -3.69
CA LEU A 55 5.67 -22.43 -2.99
C LEU A 55 5.22 -23.53 -2.01
N ALA A 56 5.63 -24.78 -2.27
CA ALA A 56 5.34 -25.93 -1.41
C ALA A 56 5.90 -25.81 0.02
N ASP A 57 6.86 -24.90 0.25
CA ASP A 57 7.40 -24.61 1.58
C ASP A 57 6.46 -23.72 2.41
N TYR A 58 5.46 -23.09 1.78
CA TYR A 58 4.57 -22.09 2.40
C TYR A 58 3.10 -22.52 2.43
N LEU A 59 2.63 -23.27 1.43
CA LEU A 59 1.26 -23.78 1.33
C LEU A 59 1.19 -25.07 0.46
N PRO A 60 0.08 -25.83 0.46
CA PRO A 60 -0.07 -27.00 -0.40
C PRO A 60 0.06 -26.64 -1.88
N ALA A 61 1.13 -27.07 -2.53
CA ALA A 61 1.40 -26.81 -3.94
C ALA A 61 2.28 -27.92 -4.54
N GLY A 62 2.37 -27.93 -5.87
CA GLY A 62 3.31 -28.82 -6.57
C GLY A 62 4.77 -28.44 -6.29
N LYS A 63 5.68 -29.42 -6.30
CA LYS A 63 7.12 -29.19 -6.06
C LYS A 63 7.79 -28.25 -7.08
N SER A 64 7.19 -28.10 -8.26
CA SER A 64 7.67 -27.24 -9.34
C SER A 64 6.90 -25.92 -9.44
N VAL A 65 6.10 -25.58 -8.43
CA VAL A 65 5.40 -24.30 -8.33
C VAL A 65 6.29 -23.34 -7.56
N TYR A 66 6.68 -22.25 -8.21
CA TYR A 66 7.58 -21.24 -7.64
C TYR A 66 6.91 -19.87 -7.64
N MET A 67 7.34 -18.98 -6.75
CA MET A 67 7.02 -17.55 -6.78
C MET A 67 8.26 -16.78 -6.31
N THR A 68 8.29 -15.46 -6.53
CA THR A 68 9.28 -14.60 -5.86
C THR A 68 9.15 -14.74 -4.34
N ARG A 69 10.24 -14.48 -3.61
CA ARG A 69 10.31 -14.80 -2.17
C ARG A 69 9.22 -14.10 -1.37
N ASP A 70 9.02 -12.81 -1.62
CA ASP A 70 8.05 -12.01 -0.88
C ASP A 70 6.62 -12.42 -1.18
N ALA A 71 6.30 -12.72 -2.45
CA ALA A 71 4.98 -13.21 -2.84
C ALA A 71 4.70 -14.60 -2.24
N ALA A 72 5.68 -15.51 -2.21
CA ALA A 72 5.53 -16.83 -1.58
C ALA A 72 5.30 -16.73 -0.07
N GLN A 73 6.05 -15.85 0.61
CA GLN A 73 5.88 -15.59 2.04
C GLN A 73 4.50 -15.00 2.34
N ALA A 74 4.05 -14.03 1.52
CA ALA A 74 2.72 -13.45 1.62
C ALA A 74 1.62 -14.50 1.40
N ALA A 75 1.78 -15.38 0.39
CA ALA A 75 0.85 -16.47 0.13
C ALA A 75 0.79 -17.47 1.31
N GLY A 76 1.91 -17.75 1.96
CA GLY A 76 1.96 -18.55 3.18
C GLY A 76 1.19 -17.91 4.35
N ARG A 77 1.37 -16.60 4.57
CA ARG A 77 0.60 -15.86 5.60
C ARG A 77 -0.90 -15.86 5.30
N MET A 78 -1.26 -15.64 4.04
CA MET A 78 -2.66 -15.69 3.56
C MET A 78 -3.27 -17.08 3.81
N TYR A 79 -2.58 -18.14 3.42
CA TYR A 79 -3.05 -19.51 3.62
C TYR A 79 -3.16 -19.90 5.10
N ALA A 80 -2.22 -19.46 5.95
CA ALA A 80 -2.29 -19.70 7.39
C ALA A 80 -3.57 -19.09 8.00
N ALA A 81 -3.86 -17.83 7.69
CA ALA A 81 -5.07 -17.16 8.18
C ALA A 81 -6.36 -17.78 7.60
N MET A 82 -6.35 -18.15 6.32
CA MET A 82 -7.44 -18.86 5.68
C MET A 82 -7.77 -20.18 6.38
N LYS A 83 -6.73 -20.93 6.75
CA LYS A 83 -6.86 -22.19 7.49
C LYS A 83 -7.42 -21.96 8.89
N GLU A 84 -6.96 -20.93 9.59
CA GLU A 84 -7.49 -20.53 10.91
C GLU A 84 -8.97 -20.12 10.84
N ALA A 85 -9.38 -19.48 9.75
CA ALA A 85 -10.78 -19.14 9.48
C ALA A 85 -11.65 -20.32 9.02
N GLY A 86 -11.10 -21.53 8.89
CA GLY A 86 -11.83 -22.75 8.53
C GLY A 86 -11.94 -23.03 7.03
N PHE A 87 -11.19 -22.32 6.18
CA PHE A 87 -11.24 -22.43 4.72
C PHE A 87 -10.01 -23.12 4.10
N GLY A 88 -9.35 -24.03 4.81
CA GLY A 88 -8.04 -24.60 4.41
C GLY A 88 -8.01 -25.53 3.17
N ASP A 89 -9.09 -25.70 2.40
CA ASP A 89 -9.05 -26.45 1.14
C ASP A 89 -8.55 -25.55 0.01
N LEU A 90 -7.23 -25.41 -0.10
CA LEU A 90 -6.56 -24.60 -1.10
C LEU A 90 -5.33 -25.33 -1.63
N TYR A 91 -5.08 -25.22 -2.93
CA TYR A 91 -3.89 -25.75 -3.58
C TYR A 91 -3.33 -24.77 -4.60
N GLY A 92 -2.03 -24.47 -4.51
CA GLY A 92 -1.30 -23.67 -5.50
C GLY A 92 -1.00 -24.50 -6.75
N GLN A 93 -1.73 -24.21 -7.83
CA GLN A 93 -1.72 -25.00 -9.07
C GLN A 93 -0.65 -24.52 -10.05
N SER A 94 -0.48 -23.21 -10.23
CA SER A 94 0.48 -22.64 -11.18
C SER A 94 1.06 -21.31 -10.68
N GLY A 95 2.37 -21.26 -10.47
CA GLY A 95 3.11 -20.06 -10.07
C GLY A 95 3.93 -19.53 -11.24
N TYR A 96 5.21 -19.29 -11.05
CA TYR A 96 6.14 -18.89 -12.10
C TYR A 96 6.10 -19.83 -13.31
N ARG A 97 5.98 -19.25 -14.51
CA ARG A 97 6.09 -19.93 -15.79
C ARG A 97 7.14 -19.21 -16.62
N ASP A 98 8.15 -19.93 -17.12
CA ASP A 98 9.09 -19.32 -18.05
C ASP A 98 8.44 -19.03 -19.42
N TYR A 99 9.14 -18.24 -20.25
CA TYR A 99 8.63 -17.82 -21.56
C TYR A 99 8.29 -19.01 -22.48
N ALA A 100 9.11 -20.06 -22.47
CA ALA A 100 8.92 -21.24 -23.33
C ALA A 100 7.69 -22.06 -22.91
N LEU A 101 7.47 -22.22 -21.60
CA LEU A 101 6.27 -22.85 -21.06
C LEU A 101 5.03 -22.02 -21.41
N GLN A 102 5.09 -20.69 -21.30
CA GLN A 102 3.97 -19.83 -21.68
C GLN A 102 3.62 -19.97 -23.17
N GLN A 103 4.64 -19.98 -24.05
CA GLN A 103 4.45 -20.20 -25.49
C GLN A 103 3.78 -21.54 -25.78
N LEU A 104 4.22 -22.61 -25.11
CA LEU A 104 3.63 -23.94 -25.25
C LEU A 104 2.16 -23.97 -24.82
N LEU A 105 1.81 -23.32 -23.70
CA LEU A 105 0.44 -23.27 -23.19
C LEU A 105 -0.48 -22.48 -24.14
N ASN A 106 -0.04 -21.32 -24.62
CA ASN A 106 -0.81 -20.53 -25.60
C ASN A 106 -1.03 -21.34 -26.90
N GLN A 107 0.02 -21.97 -27.44
CA GLN A 107 -0.09 -22.80 -28.64
C GLN A 107 -1.05 -23.98 -28.46
N ARG A 108 -1.06 -24.62 -27.27
CA ARG A 108 -2.01 -25.68 -26.94
C ARG A 108 -3.44 -25.16 -26.94
N LYS A 109 -3.68 -23.98 -26.37
CA LYS A 109 -5.02 -23.36 -26.34
C LYS A 109 -5.49 -22.95 -27.74
N TYR A 110 -4.60 -22.41 -28.57
CA TYR A 110 -4.87 -22.14 -29.98
C TYR A 110 -5.28 -23.44 -30.72
N ASN A 111 -4.49 -24.51 -30.59
CA ASN A 111 -4.78 -25.78 -31.25
C ASN A 111 -6.12 -26.38 -30.79
N TYR A 112 -6.47 -26.22 -29.50
CA TYR A 112 -7.77 -26.62 -28.98
C TYR A 112 -8.92 -25.91 -29.69
N TYR A 113 -8.86 -24.59 -29.87
CA TYR A 113 -9.90 -23.85 -30.60
C TYR A 113 -9.93 -24.17 -32.10
N ARG A 114 -8.77 -24.42 -32.72
CA ARG A 114 -8.72 -24.93 -34.10
C ARG A 114 -9.42 -26.28 -34.24
N ALA A 115 -9.24 -27.18 -33.27
CA ALA A 115 -9.93 -28.47 -33.24
C ALA A 115 -11.45 -28.33 -33.03
N GLN A 116 -11.92 -27.21 -32.47
CA GLN A 116 -13.35 -26.87 -32.37
C GLN A 116 -13.93 -26.22 -33.64
N GLY A 117 -13.12 -26.07 -34.69
CA GLY A 117 -13.57 -25.54 -35.98
C GLY A 117 -13.47 -24.02 -36.13
N LEU A 118 -12.87 -23.31 -35.16
CA LEU A 118 -12.61 -21.87 -35.32
C LEU A 118 -11.56 -21.64 -36.40
N GLY A 119 -11.73 -20.59 -37.21
CA GLY A 119 -10.71 -20.09 -38.13
C GLY A 119 -9.44 -19.63 -37.40
N GLU A 120 -8.33 -19.45 -38.12
CA GLU A 120 -7.02 -19.14 -37.51
C GLU A 120 -7.04 -17.88 -36.64
N ALA A 121 -7.51 -16.76 -37.21
CA ALA A 121 -7.60 -15.49 -36.49
C ALA A 121 -8.52 -15.58 -35.25
N ALA A 122 -9.69 -16.23 -35.39
CA ALA A 122 -10.65 -16.39 -34.31
C ALA A 122 -10.10 -17.30 -33.19
N ALA A 123 -9.43 -18.41 -33.56
CA ALA A 123 -8.81 -19.32 -32.60
C ALA A 123 -7.67 -18.64 -31.83
N GLN A 124 -6.87 -17.80 -32.50
CA GLN A 124 -5.81 -17.05 -31.83
C GLN A 124 -6.37 -15.98 -30.91
N GLN A 125 -7.38 -15.23 -31.36
CA GLN A 125 -8.05 -14.22 -30.53
C GLN A 125 -8.64 -14.86 -29.27
N GLN A 126 -9.39 -15.96 -29.42
CA GLN A 126 -9.99 -16.67 -28.29
C GLN A 126 -8.95 -17.34 -27.38
N ALA A 127 -7.82 -17.79 -27.92
CA ALA A 127 -6.73 -18.33 -27.11
C ALA A 127 -6.12 -17.25 -26.23
N ASN A 128 -5.91 -16.05 -26.79
CA ASN A 128 -5.24 -14.96 -26.10
C ASN A 128 -6.06 -14.35 -24.94
N THR A 129 -7.40 -14.52 -24.92
CA THR A 129 -8.24 -14.08 -23.80
C THR A 129 -8.24 -15.06 -22.62
N VAL A 130 -7.73 -16.28 -22.80
CA VAL A 130 -7.72 -17.37 -21.79
C VAL A 130 -6.30 -17.76 -21.38
N VAL A 131 -5.34 -17.67 -22.31
CA VAL A 131 -3.93 -17.92 -22.05
C VAL A 131 -3.14 -16.82 -22.72
N ALA A 132 -2.56 -15.95 -21.92
CA ALA A 132 -1.73 -14.84 -22.36
C ALA A 132 -0.68 -15.28 -23.40
N LEU A 133 -0.38 -14.40 -24.34
CA LEU A 133 0.79 -14.56 -25.22
C LEU A 133 2.08 -14.62 -24.38
N PRO A 134 3.13 -15.30 -24.86
CA PRO A 134 4.40 -15.31 -24.17
C PRO A 134 4.98 -13.89 -24.10
N GLY A 135 5.34 -13.45 -22.90
CA GLY A 135 5.69 -12.06 -22.57
C GLY A 135 4.53 -11.30 -21.90
N CYS A 136 3.27 -11.64 -22.20
CA CYS A 136 2.09 -10.96 -21.66
C CYS A 136 1.53 -11.61 -20.39
N SER A 137 2.11 -12.71 -19.92
CA SER A 137 1.61 -13.48 -18.78
C SER A 137 2.21 -13.01 -17.46
N GLU A 138 1.38 -12.64 -16.49
CA GLU A 138 1.87 -12.29 -15.15
C GLU A 138 2.62 -13.42 -14.44
N HIS A 139 2.34 -14.69 -14.77
CA HIS A 139 3.14 -15.80 -14.24
C HIS A 139 4.63 -15.70 -14.58
N GLN A 140 5.01 -15.01 -15.66
CA GLN A 140 6.42 -14.82 -16.00
C GLN A 140 7.12 -13.81 -15.07
N SER A 141 6.39 -12.95 -14.37
CA SER A 141 6.99 -12.05 -13.36
C SER A 141 7.29 -12.77 -12.04
N GLY A 142 6.74 -13.98 -11.83
CA GLY A 142 6.80 -14.71 -10.57
C GLY A 142 5.89 -14.15 -9.46
N MET A 143 5.02 -13.19 -9.79
CA MET A 143 4.14 -12.49 -8.86
C MET A 143 2.70 -13.01 -8.86
N ALA A 144 2.34 -13.87 -9.82
CA ALA A 144 1.00 -14.44 -9.96
C ALA A 144 0.95 -15.91 -9.50
N ILE A 145 -0.22 -16.31 -9.01
CA ILE A 145 -0.52 -17.68 -8.59
C ILE A 145 -1.96 -18.04 -8.96
N ASP A 146 -2.11 -19.21 -9.58
CA ASP A 146 -3.38 -19.86 -9.81
C ASP A 146 -3.71 -20.79 -8.66
N PHE A 147 -4.85 -20.60 -8.02
CA PHE A 147 -5.34 -21.47 -6.97
C PHE A 147 -6.42 -22.43 -7.44
N THR A 148 -6.52 -23.56 -6.76
CA THR A 148 -7.60 -24.51 -6.95
C THR A 148 -7.98 -25.15 -5.62
N THR A 149 -9.02 -25.97 -5.63
CA THR A 149 -9.52 -26.68 -4.45
C THR A 149 -9.84 -28.13 -4.80
N ARG A 150 -9.96 -29.01 -3.80
CA ARG A 150 -10.51 -30.33 -4.07
C ARG A 150 -11.99 -30.24 -4.49
N VAL A 151 -12.74 -29.30 -3.91
CA VAL A 151 -14.17 -29.11 -4.17
C VAL A 151 -14.47 -28.81 -5.65
N ASN A 152 -13.65 -28.01 -6.31
CA ASN A 152 -13.79 -27.72 -7.74
C ASN A 152 -12.98 -28.66 -8.66
N GLY A 153 -12.56 -29.81 -8.13
CA GLY A 153 -11.89 -30.85 -8.92
C GLY A 153 -10.48 -30.47 -9.37
N ASN A 154 -9.75 -29.66 -8.60
CA ASN A 154 -8.42 -29.17 -8.91
C ASN A 154 -8.32 -28.51 -10.30
N SER A 155 -9.39 -27.82 -10.72
CA SER A 155 -9.51 -27.22 -12.05
C SER A 155 -9.43 -25.69 -11.98
N LEU A 156 -8.87 -25.06 -13.01
CA LEU A 156 -8.85 -23.60 -13.20
C LEU A 156 -10.07 -23.21 -14.01
N THR A 157 -11.19 -23.02 -13.33
CA THR A 157 -12.49 -22.67 -13.93
C THR A 157 -13.26 -21.74 -13.00
N ASN A 158 -14.29 -21.07 -13.53
CA ASN A 158 -15.07 -20.09 -12.77
C ASN A 158 -15.69 -20.70 -11.49
N SER A 159 -15.91 -22.01 -11.47
CA SER A 159 -16.40 -22.73 -10.28
C SER A 159 -15.50 -22.57 -9.04
N PHE A 160 -14.22 -22.20 -9.19
CA PHE A 160 -13.35 -21.86 -8.07
C PHE A 160 -13.94 -20.70 -7.23
N GLY A 161 -14.46 -19.66 -7.88
CA GLY A 161 -15.06 -18.49 -7.21
C GLY A 161 -16.29 -18.86 -6.36
N GLU A 162 -16.94 -19.98 -6.68
CA GLU A 162 -18.09 -20.51 -5.94
C GLU A 162 -17.70 -21.44 -4.78
N THR A 163 -16.42 -21.73 -4.61
CA THR A 163 -15.95 -22.51 -3.46
C THR A 163 -15.88 -21.62 -2.21
N PRO A 164 -15.99 -22.20 -1.00
CA PRO A 164 -15.73 -21.44 0.23
C PRO A 164 -14.36 -20.75 0.22
N SER A 165 -13.35 -21.44 -0.30
CA SER A 165 -11.98 -20.95 -0.42
C SER A 165 -11.84 -19.77 -1.40
N GLY A 166 -12.44 -19.87 -2.59
CA GLY A 166 -12.42 -18.80 -3.59
C GLY A 166 -13.11 -17.55 -3.10
N ARG A 167 -14.30 -17.68 -2.47
CA ARG A 167 -14.99 -16.54 -1.84
C ARG A 167 -14.17 -15.90 -0.72
N TRP A 168 -13.52 -16.71 0.11
CA TRP A 168 -12.66 -16.18 1.17
C TRP A 168 -11.49 -15.38 0.59
N LEU A 169 -10.81 -15.90 -0.44
CA LEU A 169 -9.71 -15.19 -1.08
C LEU A 169 -10.17 -13.90 -1.73
N ALA A 170 -11.27 -13.90 -2.50
CA ALA A 170 -11.80 -12.68 -3.12
C ALA A 170 -12.06 -11.56 -2.09
N ALA A 171 -12.51 -11.90 -0.88
CA ALA A 171 -12.81 -10.93 0.17
C ALA A 171 -11.61 -10.54 1.06
N ASN A 172 -10.51 -11.31 1.06
CA ASN A 172 -9.43 -11.18 2.06
C ASN A 172 -8.01 -11.16 1.49
N SER A 173 -7.79 -11.52 0.23
CA SER A 173 -6.44 -11.64 -0.34
C SER A 173 -5.65 -10.32 -0.26
N TRP A 174 -6.36 -9.19 -0.37
CA TRP A 174 -5.79 -7.84 -0.33
C TRP A 174 -5.07 -7.54 0.98
N ARG A 175 -5.52 -8.13 2.10
CA ARG A 175 -4.88 -8.02 3.43
C ARG A 175 -3.48 -8.61 3.46
N TYR A 176 -3.12 -9.39 2.44
CA TYR A 176 -1.83 -10.03 2.27
C TYR A 176 -1.11 -9.54 1.02
N GLY A 177 -1.56 -8.43 0.43
CA GLY A 177 -0.94 -7.84 -0.77
C GLY A 177 -1.33 -8.50 -2.08
N PHE A 178 -2.37 -9.35 -2.11
CA PHE A 178 -2.86 -10.00 -3.33
C PHE A 178 -4.17 -9.39 -3.83
N ILE A 179 -4.26 -9.17 -5.13
CA ILE A 179 -5.52 -8.81 -5.80
C ILE A 179 -6.07 -10.00 -6.59
N LEU A 180 -7.39 -10.10 -6.68
CA LEU A 180 -8.03 -10.89 -7.73
C LEU A 180 -7.81 -10.14 -9.05
N ARG A 181 -6.94 -10.67 -9.92
CA ARG A 181 -6.37 -9.88 -11.03
C ARG A 181 -7.36 -9.59 -12.15
N TYR A 182 -8.17 -10.60 -12.47
CA TYR A 182 -9.13 -10.60 -13.57
C TYR A 182 -10.53 -10.81 -13.00
N ASP A 183 -11.08 -9.73 -12.46
CA ASP A 183 -12.41 -9.72 -11.82
C ASP A 183 -13.54 -9.47 -12.84
N LEU A 184 -14.76 -9.82 -12.45
CA LEU A 184 -15.96 -9.60 -13.26
C LEU A 184 -16.16 -8.10 -13.55
N GLY A 185 -16.49 -7.77 -14.80
CA GLY A 185 -16.75 -6.40 -15.23
C GLY A 185 -15.50 -5.60 -15.58
N LYS A 186 -14.30 -6.19 -15.50
CA LYS A 186 -13.02 -5.58 -15.89
C LYS A 186 -12.43 -6.19 -17.16
N GLU A 187 -13.17 -7.01 -17.88
CA GLU A 187 -12.69 -7.76 -19.05
C GLU A 187 -12.26 -6.85 -20.21
N GLU A 188 -13.03 -5.79 -20.47
CA GLU A 188 -12.71 -4.81 -21.53
C GLU A 188 -11.44 -4.00 -21.23
N ILE A 189 -11.07 -3.87 -19.95
CA ILE A 189 -9.89 -3.12 -19.50
C ILE A 189 -8.66 -4.04 -19.47
N THR A 190 -8.80 -5.20 -18.83
CA THR A 190 -7.70 -6.16 -18.65
C THR A 190 -7.39 -6.95 -19.92
N GLY A 191 -8.38 -7.16 -20.78
CA GLY A 191 -8.29 -8.01 -21.98
C GLY A 191 -8.39 -9.51 -21.70
N TYR A 192 -8.70 -9.90 -20.45
CA TYR A 192 -8.85 -11.29 -20.03
C TYR A 192 -10.27 -11.56 -19.53
N ILE A 193 -10.70 -12.81 -19.66
CA ILE A 193 -11.98 -13.25 -19.07
C ILE A 193 -11.91 -13.19 -17.53
N TYR A 194 -13.06 -13.28 -16.87
CA TYR A 194 -13.09 -13.52 -15.42
C TYR A 194 -12.32 -14.79 -15.04
N GLU A 195 -11.31 -14.65 -14.18
CA GLU A 195 -10.47 -15.75 -13.69
C GLU A 195 -10.41 -15.73 -12.15
N PRO A 196 -11.43 -16.28 -11.44
CA PRO A 196 -11.46 -16.25 -9.97
C PRO A 196 -10.30 -16.97 -9.29
N TRP A 197 -9.53 -17.77 -10.04
CA TRP A 197 -8.39 -18.52 -9.56
C TRP A 197 -7.08 -17.74 -9.61
N HIS A 198 -6.97 -16.68 -10.42
CA HIS A 198 -5.71 -15.97 -10.70
C HIS A 198 -5.54 -14.78 -9.74
N PHE A 199 -4.56 -14.89 -8.85
CA PHE A 199 -4.23 -13.83 -7.89
C PHE A 199 -2.85 -13.26 -8.17
N ARG A 200 -2.73 -11.94 -8.09
CA ARG A 200 -1.50 -11.19 -8.34
C ARG A 200 -1.03 -10.51 -7.06
N TYR A 201 0.21 -10.75 -6.66
CA TYR A 201 0.85 -10.01 -5.58
C TYR A 201 1.28 -8.63 -6.07
N VAL A 202 0.77 -7.58 -5.41
CA VAL A 202 1.13 -6.17 -5.62
C VAL A 202 1.65 -5.50 -4.34
N GLY A 203 1.58 -6.20 -3.20
CA GLY A 203 2.05 -5.70 -1.91
C GLY A 203 1.11 -4.69 -1.24
N GLU A 204 1.43 -4.38 0.02
CA GLU A 204 0.79 -3.30 0.77
C GLU A 204 1.48 -1.97 0.45
N PRO A 205 0.74 -0.85 0.39
CA PRO A 205 -0.71 -0.70 0.61
C PRO A 205 -1.56 -0.89 -0.66
N HIS A 206 -0.94 -1.29 -1.77
CA HIS A 206 -1.55 -1.22 -3.10
C HIS A 206 -2.78 -2.13 -3.23
N ALA A 207 -2.67 -3.38 -2.78
CA ALA A 207 -3.76 -4.34 -2.88
C ALA A 207 -5.01 -3.89 -2.11
N GLU A 208 -4.81 -3.30 -0.94
CA GLU A 208 -5.87 -2.75 -0.10
C GLU A 208 -6.60 -1.60 -0.82
N TYR A 209 -5.84 -0.60 -1.28
CA TYR A 209 -6.43 0.53 -1.99
C TYR A 209 -7.21 0.10 -3.24
N MET A 210 -6.65 -0.83 -4.01
CA MET A 210 -7.32 -1.38 -5.20
C MET A 210 -8.62 -2.11 -4.84
N TYR A 211 -8.62 -2.89 -3.75
CA TYR A 211 -9.81 -3.59 -3.28
C TYR A 211 -10.90 -2.61 -2.83
N GLU A 212 -10.57 -1.63 -1.98
CA GLU A 212 -11.53 -0.65 -1.46
C GLU A 212 -12.16 0.21 -2.55
N ASN A 213 -11.40 0.50 -3.61
CA ASN A 213 -11.84 1.35 -4.72
C ASN A 213 -12.31 0.55 -5.95
N SER A 214 -12.36 -0.79 -5.86
CA SER A 214 -12.79 -1.67 -6.96
C SER A 214 -12.00 -1.44 -8.27
N LEU A 215 -10.69 -1.27 -8.15
CA LEU A 215 -9.77 -1.00 -9.26
C LEU A 215 -9.06 -2.28 -9.72
N CYS A 216 -8.96 -2.49 -11.03
CA CYS A 216 -7.95 -3.39 -11.59
C CYS A 216 -6.58 -2.70 -11.67
N LEU A 217 -5.52 -3.46 -11.97
CA LEU A 217 -4.15 -2.92 -11.95
C LEU A 217 -3.95 -1.81 -12.99
N GLU A 218 -4.60 -1.93 -14.15
CA GLU A 218 -4.60 -0.91 -15.20
C GLU A 218 -5.20 0.41 -14.70
N GLU A 219 -6.39 0.39 -14.09
CA GLU A 219 -7.03 1.60 -13.56
C GLU A 219 -6.22 2.22 -12.41
N TYR A 220 -5.56 1.38 -11.61
CA TYR A 220 -4.64 1.86 -10.58
C TYR A 220 -3.44 2.61 -11.18
N TYR A 221 -2.94 2.17 -12.34
CA TYR A 221 -1.91 2.89 -13.08
C TYR A 221 -2.40 4.20 -13.68
N ASP A 222 -3.61 4.23 -14.24
CA ASP A 222 -4.21 5.48 -14.73
C ASP A 222 -4.26 6.52 -13.60
N LEU A 223 -4.65 6.10 -12.40
CA LEU A 223 -4.66 6.95 -11.22
C LEU A 223 -3.26 7.43 -10.82
N LEU A 224 -2.28 6.53 -10.74
CA LEU A 224 -0.89 6.85 -10.38
C LEU A 224 -0.26 7.83 -11.38
N GLN A 225 -0.51 7.65 -12.67
CA GLN A 225 0.00 8.52 -13.72
C GLN A 225 -0.63 9.92 -13.67
N GLN A 226 -1.92 10.01 -13.36
CA GLN A 226 -2.65 11.27 -13.25
C GLN A 226 -2.27 12.07 -12.00
N GLN A 227 -2.22 11.42 -10.83
CA GLN A 227 -2.03 12.11 -9.55
C GLN A 227 -0.56 12.23 -9.15
N ARG A 228 0.31 11.35 -9.66
CA ARG A 228 1.76 11.26 -9.34
C ARG A 228 2.10 10.92 -7.89
N LEU A 229 1.36 11.43 -6.92
CA LEU A 229 1.56 11.17 -5.49
C LEU A 229 0.22 10.81 -4.85
N LEU A 230 0.15 9.65 -4.21
CA LEU A 230 -0.98 9.21 -3.40
C LEU A 230 -0.58 9.12 -1.93
N LEU A 231 -1.50 9.54 -1.05
CA LEU A 231 -1.42 9.29 0.39
C LEU A 231 -2.45 8.22 0.74
N LEU A 232 -1.96 7.01 1.05
CA LEU A 232 -2.81 5.85 1.31
C LEU A 232 -2.76 5.52 2.79
N ARG A 233 -3.91 5.34 3.43
CA ARG A 233 -3.98 4.90 4.83
C ARG A 233 -4.54 3.49 4.86
N GLY A 234 -3.72 2.52 5.27
CA GLY A 234 -4.17 1.15 5.41
C GLY A 234 -4.98 0.93 6.69
N ASP A 235 -5.75 -0.16 6.73
CA ASP A 235 -6.58 -0.66 7.82
C ASP A 235 -5.79 -0.82 9.12
N ASN A 236 -4.50 -1.13 8.98
CA ASN A 236 -3.55 -1.24 10.09
C ASN A 236 -3.22 0.12 10.74
N GLY A 237 -3.80 1.22 10.24
CA GLY A 237 -3.62 2.59 10.70
C GLY A 237 -2.33 3.25 10.22
N VAL A 238 -1.57 2.59 9.34
CA VAL A 238 -0.32 3.10 8.76
C VAL A 238 -0.63 3.93 7.54
N THR A 239 0.02 5.09 7.43
CA THR A 239 -0.03 5.92 6.22
C THR A 239 1.18 5.62 5.35
N TYR A 240 0.97 5.58 4.05
CA TYR A 240 1.96 5.34 3.01
C TYR A 240 1.93 6.49 2.01
N THR A 241 3.09 6.88 1.51
CA THR A 241 3.21 7.69 0.31
C THR A 241 3.52 6.77 -0.86
N VAL A 242 2.78 6.92 -1.96
CA VAL A 242 3.04 6.22 -3.22
C VAL A 242 3.31 7.26 -4.29
N TYR A 243 4.51 7.28 -4.84
CA TYR A 243 4.92 8.21 -5.87
C TYR A 243 5.23 7.50 -7.19
N PHE A 244 4.65 7.97 -8.29
CA PHE A 244 4.93 7.50 -9.64
C PHE A 244 5.81 8.50 -10.40
N SER A 245 7.03 8.06 -10.73
CA SER A 245 7.93 8.76 -11.63
C SER A 245 7.72 8.26 -13.06
N PRO A 246 7.66 9.14 -14.08
CA PRO A 246 7.67 8.71 -15.47
C PRO A 246 9.07 8.31 -15.96
N ASP A 247 10.11 8.73 -15.25
CA ASP A 247 11.51 8.51 -15.60
C ASP A 247 12.13 7.46 -14.67
N ASP A 248 13.02 6.64 -15.21
CA ASP A 248 13.71 5.56 -14.48
C ASP A 248 14.83 6.06 -13.54
N ASP A 249 15.09 7.37 -13.60
CA ASP A 249 16.18 8.06 -12.91
C ASP A 249 15.72 9.00 -11.78
N ALA A 250 14.45 8.92 -11.37
CA ALA A 250 13.99 9.79 -10.28
C ALA A 250 14.62 9.40 -8.94
N ASP A 251 15.24 10.39 -8.28
CA ASP A 251 15.56 10.33 -6.87
C ASP A 251 14.26 10.12 -6.08
N THR A 252 14.26 9.17 -5.14
CA THR A 252 13.12 8.91 -4.25
C THR A 252 12.74 10.19 -3.51
N PRO A 253 11.53 10.73 -3.68
CA PRO A 253 11.13 11.91 -2.92
C PRO A 253 11.04 11.58 -1.42
N GLY A 254 11.88 12.22 -0.60
CA GLY A 254 11.61 12.42 0.83
C GLY A 254 11.84 11.27 1.82
N GLY A 255 12.63 10.24 1.52
CA GLY A 255 13.01 9.21 2.52
C GLY A 255 13.39 7.87 1.93
N GLN A 256 13.83 6.92 2.77
CA GLN A 256 14.06 5.53 2.34
C GLN A 256 12.72 4.90 1.93
N ALA A 257 12.54 4.67 0.63
CA ALA A 257 11.43 3.86 0.15
C ALA A 257 11.46 2.47 0.78
N THR A 258 10.29 1.97 1.15
CA THR A 258 10.11 0.60 1.64
C THR A 258 10.02 -0.40 0.48
N ALA A 259 9.58 0.06 -0.68
CA ALA A 259 9.62 -0.68 -1.93
C ALA A 259 9.81 0.29 -3.08
N ILE A 260 10.60 -0.13 -4.06
CA ILE A 260 10.77 0.54 -5.35
C ILE A 260 10.43 -0.50 -6.41
N SER A 261 9.45 -0.23 -7.26
CA SER A 261 8.98 -1.15 -8.28
C SER A 261 9.10 -0.52 -9.66
N ARG A 262 9.64 -1.27 -10.62
CA ARG A 262 9.48 -0.95 -12.03
C ARG A 262 8.00 -0.97 -12.38
N ALA A 263 7.56 0.02 -13.17
CA ALA A 263 6.15 0.20 -13.47
C ALA A 263 5.65 -0.72 -14.59
N PHE A 264 6.42 -0.88 -15.66
CA PHE A 264 6.02 -1.61 -16.86
C PHE A 264 7.01 -2.73 -17.19
N ALA A 265 6.50 -3.82 -17.77
CA ALA A 265 7.31 -4.97 -18.15
C ALA A 265 8.23 -4.72 -19.36
N ASP A 266 7.83 -3.81 -20.24
CA ASP A 266 8.53 -3.47 -21.48
C ASP A 266 9.45 -2.25 -21.33
N THR A 267 9.97 -1.72 -22.43
CA THR A 267 10.87 -0.56 -22.40
C THR A 267 10.18 0.76 -22.04
N THR A 268 8.90 0.75 -21.65
CA THR A 268 8.22 1.94 -21.15
C THR A 268 8.81 2.33 -19.81
N THR A 269 9.25 3.58 -19.71
CA THR A 269 9.85 4.12 -18.48
C THR A 269 8.78 4.31 -17.42
N GLY A 270 9.17 4.13 -16.16
CA GLY A 270 8.30 4.40 -15.03
C GLY A 270 8.70 3.62 -13.79
N MET A 271 8.65 4.31 -12.65
CA MET A 271 9.00 3.76 -11.35
C MET A 271 7.95 4.15 -10.31
N VAL A 272 7.55 3.18 -9.48
CA VAL A 272 6.68 3.42 -8.33
C VAL A 272 7.50 3.29 -7.05
N PHE A 273 7.46 4.34 -6.24
CA PHE A 273 8.10 4.41 -4.94
C PHE A 273 7.03 4.34 -3.87
N THR A 274 7.17 3.38 -2.96
CA THR A 274 6.27 3.22 -1.82
C THR A 274 7.05 3.41 -0.54
N SER A 275 6.68 4.40 0.25
CA SER A 275 7.29 4.69 1.54
C SER A 275 6.26 4.62 2.66
N ARG A 276 6.61 3.92 3.73
CA ARG A 276 5.82 3.95 4.97
C ARG A 276 6.10 5.28 5.68
N MET A 277 5.06 6.08 5.87
CA MET A 277 5.18 7.26 6.71
C MET A 277 5.35 6.81 8.17
N PRO A 278 6.35 7.34 8.90
CA PRO A 278 6.37 7.20 10.34
C PRO A 278 5.04 7.70 10.90
N LYS A 279 4.51 7.04 11.93
CA LYS A 279 3.32 7.54 12.64
C LYS A 279 3.59 9.01 12.98
N PRO A 280 2.79 9.97 12.49
CA PRO A 280 3.19 11.37 12.63
C PRO A 280 3.14 11.74 14.10
N ASP A 281 4.26 12.19 14.66
CA ASP A 281 4.22 13.10 15.79
C ASP A 281 3.63 14.40 15.23
N TYR A 282 2.38 14.70 15.53
CA TYR A 282 1.74 15.93 15.05
C TYR A 282 2.07 17.08 16.01
N LEU A 283 2.32 18.27 15.45
CA LEU A 283 2.27 19.53 16.19
C LEU A 283 0.98 20.26 15.81
N ASP A 284 0.23 20.71 16.82
CA ASP A 284 -0.87 21.64 16.60
C ASP A 284 -0.28 23.06 16.52
N ILE A 285 -0.26 23.65 15.32
CA ILE A 285 0.15 25.04 15.13
C ILE A 285 -1.11 25.90 15.13
N VAL A 286 -1.17 26.85 16.06
CA VAL A 286 -2.21 27.88 16.09
C VAL A 286 -1.66 29.12 15.41
N ALA A 287 -2.18 29.44 14.22
CA ALA A 287 -1.83 30.67 13.49
C ALA A 287 -3.00 31.65 13.56
N GLY A 288 -2.71 32.92 13.87
CA GLY A 288 -3.68 34.00 13.87
C GLY A 288 -3.55 34.87 12.62
N TRP A 289 -4.63 35.07 11.88
CA TRP A 289 -4.67 36.04 10.77
C TRP A 289 -5.94 36.87 10.87
N ALA A 290 -5.79 38.20 10.77
CA ALA A 290 -6.92 39.16 10.79
C ALA A 290 -7.91 39.04 11.99
N GLY A 291 -7.51 38.43 13.11
CA GLY A 291 -8.34 38.29 14.31
C GLY A 291 -8.97 36.90 14.50
N ASP A 292 -8.83 36.01 13.52
CA ASP A 292 -9.28 34.62 13.61
C ASP A 292 -8.09 33.68 13.91
N TYR A 293 -8.33 32.69 14.78
CA TYR A 293 -7.36 31.65 15.15
C TYR A 293 -7.69 30.36 14.42
N HIS A 294 -6.74 29.84 13.65
CA HIS A 294 -6.85 28.56 12.97
C HIS A 294 -5.86 27.58 13.56
N ALA A 295 -6.35 26.40 13.97
CA ALA A 295 -5.51 25.29 14.38
C ALA A 295 -5.24 24.40 13.16
N VAL A 296 -3.98 24.24 12.79
CA VAL A 296 -3.55 23.38 11.69
C VAL A 296 -2.69 22.26 12.26
N ARG A 297 -3.06 21.02 11.94
CA ARG A 297 -2.33 19.83 12.34
C ARG A 297 -1.20 19.56 11.34
N VAL A 298 0.04 19.74 11.75
CA VAL A 298 1.21 19.59 10.88
C VAL A 298 2.10 18.44 11.36
N PRO A 299 2.58 17.55 10.48
CA PRO A 299 3.58 16.55 10.82
C PRO A 299 4.86 17.21 11.37
N ALA A 300 5.37 16.78 12.53
CA ALA A 300 6.55 17.37 13.19
C ALA A 300 7.82 17.34 12.31
N GLN A 301 7.89 16.44 11.33
CA GLN A 301 8.99 16.34 10.37
C GLN A 301 9.02 17.50 9.35
N LEU A 302 7.88 18.17 9.12
CA LEU A 302 7.79 19.39 8.29
C LEU A 302 8.06 20.66 9.11
N ALA A 303 8.12 20.57 10.44
CA ALA A 303 8.39 21.69 11.34
C ALA A 303 9.90 21.97 11.54
N GLY A 304 10.74 21.64 10.54
CA GLY A 304 12.18 21.93 10.52
C GLY A 304 12.54 23.41 10.42
N LEU A 305 11.82 24.26 11.15
CA LEU A 305 12.17 25.66 11.41
C LEU A 305 13.10 25.70 12.63
N PRO A 306 14.16 26.52 12.61
CA PRO A 306 15.04 26.67 13.77
C PRO A 306 14.21 27.13 14.97
N ASP A 307 14.41 26.51 16.13
CA ASP A 307 13.77 26.75 17.44
C ASP A 307 13.22 28.19 17.59
N CYS A 308 12.00 28.42 17.11
CA CYS A 308 11.30 29.69 17.26
C CYS A 308 10.53 29.59 18.57
N ALA A 309 11.16 30.03 19.67
CA ALA A 309 10.57 30.42 20.96
C ALA A 309 9.35 29.62 21.45
N ARG A 310 9.56 28.84 22.51
CA ARG A 310 8.45 28.26 23.29
C ARG A 310 7.55 29.37 23.84
N PRO A 311 6.22 29.15 23.98
CA PRO A 311 5.35 30.13 24.63
C PRO A 311 5.73 30.23 26.12
N GLY A 312 6.49 31.27 26.47
CA GLY A 312 7.00 31.47 27.83
C GLY A 312 8.20 32.43 27.92
N ASP A 313 8.91 32.69 26.82
CA ASP A 313 10.05 33.61 26.84
C ASP A 313 9.57 35.07 26.73
N THR A 314 9.26 35.68 27.88
CA THR A 314 8.94 37.12 28.01
C THR A 314 10.21 37.96 28.21
N GLY A 315 11.26 37.69 27.41
CA GLY A 315 12.54 38.39 27.46
C GLY A 315 12.82 39.12 26.15
N SER A 316 13.29 40.38 26.24
CA SER A 316 13.43 41.36 25.16
C SER A 316 14.52 41.08 24.11
N GLU A 317 14.70 39.86 23.64
CA GLU A 317 15.67 39.51 22.60
C GLU A 317 15.04 38.80 21.38
N ALA A 318 13.83 39.20 21.00
CA ALA A 318 13.28 38.90 19.68
C ALA A 318 13.92 39.83 18.63
N ALA A 319 15.24 39.72 18.44
CA ALA A 319 15.98 40.43 17.40
C ALA A 319 16.38 39.44 16.30
N GLY A 320 15.64 39.50 15.19
CA GLY A 320 16.16 39.19 13.85
C GLY A 320 16.19 37.73 13.42
N CYS A 321 15.07 37.23 12.91
CA CYS A 321 15.12 36.31 11.77
C CYS A 321 14.61 37.07 10.54
N GLY A 322 15.56 37.63 9.79
CA GLY A 322 15.30 38.32 8.54
C GLY A 322 14.66 37.36 7.53
N MET A 323 13.60 37.85 6.87
CA MET A 323 12.98 37.20 5.72
C MET A 323 14.01 36.91 4.63
N GLY A 324 14.13 35.65 4.23
CA GLY A 324 14.76 35.23 2.98
C GLY A 324 13.72 34.50 2.13
N ASP A 325 13.36 35.11 1.01
CA ASP A 325 12.49 34.64 -0.08
C ASP A 325 11.19 33.90 0.30
N GLY A 326 10.19 34.69 0.70
CA GLY A 326 8.78 34.30 0.87
C GLY A 326 8.03 33.90 -0.41
N GLY A 327 8.72 33.29 -1.39
CA GLY A 327 8.11 32.75 -2.61
C GLY A 327 7.97 31.22 -2.59
N GLN A 328 8.93 30.50 -1.99
CA GLN A 328 8.92 29.02 -1.98
C GLN A 328 8.16 28.43 -0.79
N MET A 329 8.16 29.11 0.36
CA MET A 329 7.40 28.69 1.55
C MET A 329 5.89 28.81 1.34
N THR A 330 5.46 29.80 0.55
CA THR A 330 4.05 30.10 0.27
C THR A 330 3.43 29.04 -0.62
N ALA A 331 4.15 28.57 -1.65
CA ALA A 331 3.67 27.48 -2.51
C ALA A 331 3.59 26.13 -1.78
N TYR A 332 4.52 25.86 -0.86
CA TYR A 332 4.54 24.60 -0.08
C TYR A 332 3.48 24.58 1.01
N LEU A 333 3.25 25.72 1.69
CA LEU A 333 2.16 25.90 2.64
C LEU A 333 0.79 25.91 1.95
N GLU A 334 0.67 26.51 0.76
CA GLU A 334 -0.56 26.46 -0.03
C GLU A 334 -0.90 25.03 -0.47
N GLN A 335 0.09 24.22 -0.87
CA GLN A 335 -0.14 22.83 -1.26
C GLN A 335 -0.47 21.92 -0.04
N ALA A 336 0.11 22.21 1.13
CA ALA A 336 -0.25 21.56 2.40
C ALA A 336 -1.63 22.02 2.93
N LEU A 337 -2.02 23.28 2.71
CA LEU A 337 -3.33 23.82 3.07
C LEU A 337 -4.44 23.39 2.09
N MET A 338 -4.11 23.11 0.83
CA MET A 338 -5.05 22.56 -0.16
C MET A 338 -5.32 21.05 0.01
N SER A 339 -4.47 20.35 0.76
CA SER A 339 -4.65 18.93 1.15
C SER A 339 -5.11 18.75 2.60
N ALA A 340 -5.09 19.81 3.40
CA ALA A 340 -5.75 19.84 4.70
C ALA A 340 -7.24 20.08 4.48
N GLU A 341 -8.09 19.15 4.93
CA GLU A 341 -9.50 19.46 5.15
C GLU A 341 -9.58 20.69 6.07
N SER A 342 -10.12 21.78 5.55
CA SER A 342 -10.45 22.95 6.33
C SER A 342 -11.58 22.59 7.29
N TYR A 343 -11.24 22.11 8.48
CA TYR A 343 -12.22 22.00 9.55
C TYR A 343 -12.45 23.39 10.15
N CYS A 344 -13.45 24.10 9.61
CA CYS A 344 -14.10 25.17 10.37
C CYS A 344 -14.80 24.52 11.58
N LEU A 345 -14.28 24.74 12.79
CA LEU A 345 -15.08 24.54 13.99
C LEU A 345 -16.06 25.71 14.11
N SER A 346 -17.17 25.66 13.38
CA SER A 346 -18.29 26.58 13.57
C SER A 346 -19.61 25.80 13.66
N GLY A 347 -20.18 25.74 14.86
CA GLY A 347 -21.53 25.25 15.11
C GLY A 347 -21.73 24.80 16.56
N PRO A 348 -22.83 25.22 17.22
CA PRO A 348 -22.93 25.26 18.68
C PRO A 348 -23.05 23.85 19.27
N ASP A 349 -22.58 23.68 20.50
CA ASP A 349 -22.82 22.50 21.35
C ASP A 349 -21.91 21.28 21.16
N ASN A 350 -20.59 21.44 21.02
CA ASN A 350 -19.69 20.37 21.50
C ASN A 350 -18.44 20.94 22.17
N LEU A 351 -18.53 21.00 23.50
CA LEU A 351 -17.45 21.29 24.42
C LEU A 351 -16.43 20.14 24.48
N PHE A 352 -15.16 20.44 24.28
CA PHE A 352 -14.07 19.72 24.93
C PHE A 352 -13.26 20.71 25.77
N PHE A 353 -13.53 20.72 27.07
CA PHE A 353 -12.76 21.46 28.07
C PHE A 353 -11.45 20.71 28.40
N PHE A 354 -10.31 21.40 28.27
CA PHE A 354 -9.19 21.21 29.19
C PHE A 354 -8.92 22.52 29.89
N ARG A 355 -9.22 22.58 31.19
CA ARG A 355 -9.01 23.74 32.05
C ARG A 355 -7.77 23.48 32.92
N PRO A 356 -6.71 24.29 32.88
CA PRO A 356 -5.72 24.28 33.95
C PRO A 356 -6.31 25.03 35.14
N LEU A 357 -6.39 24.35 36.28
CA LEU A 357 -6.64 24.99 37.57
C LEU A 357 -5.34 25.70 37.97
N LEU A 358 -5.35 27.04 38.02
CA LEU A 358 -4.60 27.82 39.01
C LEU A 358 -5.07 29.29 39.07
N ALA A 359 -5.56 29.65 40.25
CA ALA A 359 -5.54 30.94 40.94
C ALA A 359 -6.27 32.20 40.38
N ALA A 360 -7.32 32.55 41.15
CA ALA A 360 -7.60 33.87 41.75
C ALA A 360 -8.21 35.01 40.90
N GLY A 361 -9.38 35.49 41.36
CA GLY A 361 -9.87 36.85 41.12
C GLY A 361 -11.40 36.96 40.96
N MET A 362 -12.08 37.35 42.04
CA MET A 362 -13.21 38.32 42.14
C MET A 362 -14.10 38.54 40.89
N GLU A 363 -15.44 38.62 40.92
CA GLU A 363 -16.45 38.97 41.92
C GLU A 363 -17.84 38.68 41.29
N ARG A 364 -18.89 38.43 42.10
CA ARG A 364 -20.31 38.49 41.68
C ARG A 364 -20.77 39.96 41.69
N PRO A 365 -21.72 40.43 40.85
CA PRO A 365 -23.17 40.41 41.21
C PRO A 365 -24.14 40.51 39.99
N PRO A 366 -25.47 40.77 40.12
CA PRO A 366 -26.48 40.33 41.09
C PRO A 366 -27.78 39.75 40.44
N HIS A 367 -28.66 39.23 41.31
CA HIS A 367 -30.04 38.78 41.08
C HIS A 367 -31.08 39.89 40.80
N SER A 368 -32.16 39.56 40.07
CA SER A 368 -33.58 39.87 40.42
C SER A 368 -34.51 39.03 39.51
N ARG A 369 -35.23 38.01 40.01
CA ARG A 369 -36.57 37.93 40.63
C ARG A 369 -37.78 38.11 39.68
N GLN A 370 -38.52 36.99 39.54
CA GLN A 370 -40.01 36.80 39.51
C GLN A 370 -40.79 37.46 38.35
N SER A 371 -41.89 36.94 37.79
CA SER A 371 -43.01 36.08 38.25
C SER A 371 -43.74 35.54 36.98
N SER A 372 -44.17 34.27 36.91
CA SER A 372 -45.52 33.72 37.20
C SER A 372 -46.34 33.40 35.94
N GLU A 373 -47.29 32.46 36.08
CA GLU A 373 -48.32 31.99 35.13
C GLU A 373 -47.84 31.01 34.04
N SER A 374 -48.54 29.94 33.63
CA SER A 374 -49.54 29.02 34.19
C SER A 374 -49.76 27.92 33.12
N LEU A 375 -49.93 26.65 33.50
CA LEU A 375 -50.33 25.54 32.60
C LEU A 375 -51.77 25.74 32.06
N PRO A 376 -52.18 25.02 30.98
CA PRO A 376 -52.80 23.70 31.20
C PRO A 376 -52.42 22.60 30.18
N ASP A 377 -52.60 21.37 30.65
CA ASP A 377 -52.59 20.09 29.93
C ASP A 377 -53.72 19.97 28.87
N ALA A 378 -53.50 19.15 27.82
CA ALA A 378 -54.55 18.35 27.18
C ALA A 378 -53.97 17.25 26.23
N GLU A 379 -54.13 16.00 26.66
CA GLU A 379 -54.64 14.80 25.96
C GLU A 379 -54.21 14.39 24.53
N ALA A 380 -53.63 13.19 24.48
CA ALA A 380 -53.99 11.97 23.71
C ALA A 380 -54.80 12.05 22.40
N GLY A 381 -54.35 11.24 21.42
CA GLY A 381 -55.24 10.48 20.52
C GLY A 381 -54.81 10.45 19.04
N GLY A 382 -54.45 9.26 18.54
CA GLY A 382 -54.24 8.99 17.11
C GLY A 382 -53.32 7.81 16.86
#